data_AF-X6LZ10-F1
#
_entry.id   AF-X6LZ10-F1
#
_cell.length_a   1.000
_cell.length_b   1.000
_cell.length_c   1.000
_cell.angle_alpha   90.00
_cell.angle_beta   90.00
_cell.angle_gamma   90.00
#
_symmetry.space_group_name_H-M   'P 1'
#
loop_
_entity.id
_entity.type
_entity.pdbx_description
1 polymer ?
#
loop_
_entity_poly.entity_id
_entity_poly.type
_entity_poly.pdbx_seq_one_letter_code
_entity_poly.pdbx_strand_id
1 'polypeptide(L)'
;LHLFRTSQVVVSVYGKAKIEELGTKLKEINQLRKDCMVEEKTANPTVDIPKLLQYYNVMCVLEKRFPFGKTSTGWFSKVQSVMIEFRWCDAFNSKKISTNYSIKLDKVSILYNLGALMRLFLCFVFFGCLHI
;
A
#
# COMPACT_ATOMS: atom_id res chain seq x y z
N LEU A 1 -3.19 -9.17 -6.50
CA LEU A 1 -2.01 -8.29 -6.51
C LEU A 1 -0.83 -8.98 -5.83
N HIS A 2 0.27 -9.15 -6.57
CA HIS A 2 1.40 -10.02 -6.23
C HIS A 2 2.44 -9.36 -5.30
N LEU A 3 2.08 -9.11 -4.03
CA LEU A 3 3.13 -9.01 -3.00
C LEU A 3 3.87 -10.36 -2.86
N PHE A 4 3.30 -11.48 -3.32
CA PHE A 4 3.89 -12.82 -3.22
C PHE A 4 5.07 -13.13 -4.18
N ARG A 5 5.37 -12.29 -5.17
CA ARG A 5 6.63 -12.44 -5.93
C ARG A 5 7.84 -11.86 -5.18
N THR A 6 7.64 -11.20 -4.03
CA THR A 6 8.68 -10.47 -3.29
C THR A 6 9.36 -11.24 -2.17
N SER A 7 8.87 -12.45 -1.84
CA SER A 7 9.55 -13.31 -0.86
C SER A 7 11.00 -13.57 -1.28
N GLN A 8 11.25 -13.80 -2.58
CA GLN A 8 12.58 -13.99 -3.17
C GLN A 8 13.54 -12.80 -2.94
N VAL A 9 13.04 -11.56 -2.89
CA VAL A 9 13.89 -10.36 -2.75
C VAL A 9 14.32 -10.17 -1.30
N VAL A 10 13.40 -10.29 -0.34
CA VAL A 10 13.72 -10.25 1.10
C VAL A 10 14.61 -11.43 1.51
N VAL A 11 14.44 -12.59 0.86
CA VAL A 11 15.24 -13.82 1.06
C VAL A 11 16.74 -13.61 0.81
N SER A 12 17.12 -12.74 -0.12
CA SER A 12 18.54 -12.49 -0.43
C SER A 12 19.27 -11.58 0.57
N VAL A 13 18.52 -10.89 1.46
CA VAL A 13 19.06 -9.76 2.26
C VAL A 13 19.19 -10.06 3.74
N TYR A 14 18.25 -10.79 4.34
CA TYR A 14 18.12 -10.83 5.81
C TYR A 14 18.38 -12.21 6.46
N GLY A 15 18.73 -13.24 5.69
CA GLY A 15 19.09 -14.58 6.20
C GLY A 15 17.89 -15.44 6.67
N LYS A 16 18.05 -16.77 6.70
CA LYS A 16 16.93 -17.75 6.80
C LYS A 16 15.99 -17.60 8.01
N ALA A 17 16.49 -17.29 9.20
CA ALA A 17 15.65 -17.20 10.41
C ALA A 17 14.77 -15.94 10.45
N LYS A 18 15.27 -14.80 9.93
CA LYS A 18 14.50 -13.55 9.84
C LYS A 18 13.35 -13.66 8.83
N ILE A 19 13.48 -14.55 7.85
CA ILE A 19 12.52 -14.76 6.75
C ILE A 19 11.19 -15.33 7.25
N GLU A 20 11.19 -16.19 8.26
CA GLU A 20 9.94 -16.80 8.76
C GLU A 20 9.10 -15.76 9.52
N GLU A 21 9.71 -15.00 10.42
CA GLU A 21 9.07 -13.89 11.13
C GLU A 21 8.62 -12.78 10.16
N LEU A 22 9.47 -12.41 9.20
CA LEU A 22 9.13 -11.43 8.16
C LEU A 22 8.05 -11.95 7.23
N GLY A 23 8.04 -13.25 6.93
CA GLY A 23 7.09 -13.89 6.04
C GLY A 23 5.65 -13.79 6.55
N THR A 24 5.45 -14.03 7.85
CA THR A 24 4.13 -13.86 8.50
C THR A 24 3.69 -12.40 8.48
N LYS A 25 4.57 -11.47 8.87
CA LYS A 25 4.28 -10.03 8.84
C LYS A 25 3.96 -9.52 7.42
N LEU A 26 4.67 -10.01 6.41
CA LEU A 26 4.41 -9.66 5.01
C LEU A 26 3.05 -10.19 4.52
N LYS A 27 2.64 -11.38 4.98
CA LYS A 27 1.29 -11.90 4.70
C LYS A 27 0.23 -11.02 5.33
N GLU A 28 0.41 -10.60 6.58
CA GLU A 28 -0.52 -9.68 7.28
C GLU A 28 -0.62 -8.34 6.55
N ILE A 29 0.51 -7.75 6.14
CA ILE A 29 0.53 -6.50 5.36
C ILE A 29 -0.20 -6.65 4.03
N ASN A 30 -0.01 -7.78 3.34
CA ASN A 30 -0.71 -8.05 2.09
C ASN A 30 -2.20 -8.26 2.31
N GLN A 31 -2.60 -8.88 3.42
CA GLN A 31 -4.00 -9.02 3.78
C GLN A 31 -4.62 -7.65 4.07
N LEU A 32 -3.97 -6.84 4.90
CA LEU A 32 -4.39 -5.47 5.19
C LEU A 32 -4.54 -4.63 3.92
N ARG A 33 -3.61 -4.79 2.96
CA ARG A 33 -3.72 -4.15 1.65
C ARG A 33 -5.00 -4.56 0.94
N LYS A 34 -5.30 -5.86 0.86
CA LYS A 34 -6.52 -6.36 0.19
C LYS A 34 -7.77 -5.82 0.87
N ASP A 35 -7.79 -5.78 2.19
CA ASP A 35 -8.91 -5.28 2.98
C ASP A 35 -9.17 -3.79 2.75
N CYS A 36 -8.18 -3.04 2.25
CA CYS A 36 -8.30 -1.64 1.85
C CYS A 36 -8.74 -1.44 0.39
N MET A 37 -8.74 -2.49 -0.44
CA MET A 37 -9.14 -2.41 -1.85
C MET A 37 -10.64 -2.63 -1.99
N VAL A 38 -11.42 -1.67 -1.49
CA VAL A 38 -12.89 -1.71 -1.54
C VAL A 38 -13.38 -1.02 -2.80
N GLU A 39 -14.41 -1.58 -3.43
CA GLU A 39 -15.08 -0.93 -4.56
C GLU A 39 -15.90 0.27 -4.07
N GLU A 40 -15.94 1.35 -4.85
CA GLU A 40 -16.65 2.58 -4.48
C GLU A 40 -18.12 2.33 -4.09
N LYS A 41 -18.80 1.40 -4.79
CA LYS A 41 -20.22 1.09 -4.57
C LYS A 41 -20.51 0.41 -3.22
N THR A 42 -19.51 -0.25 -2.64
CA THR A 42 -19.64 -0.99 -1.37
C THR A 42 -18.85 -0.32 -0.25
N ALA A 43 -18.24 0.83 -0.52
CA ALA A 43 -17.45 1.58 0.43
C ALA A 43 -18.31 2.06 1.61
N ASN A 44 -17.83 1.78 2.82
CA ASN A 44 -18.39 2.30 4.06
C ASN A 44 -17.35 3.19 4.72
N PRO A 45 -17.48 4.52 4.63
CA PRO A 45 -16.44 5.42 5.13
C PRO A 45 -16.11 5.21 6.61
N THR A 46 -17.09 4.90 7.46
CA THR A 46 -16.89 4.66 8.89
C THR A 46 -15.97 3.45 9.16
N VAL A 47 -15.98 2.45 8.27
CA VAL A 47 -15.18 1.23 8.39
C VAL A 47 -13.86 1.34 7.61
N ASP A 48 -13.90 1.93 6.43
CA ASP A 48 -12.79 1.87 5.46
C ASP A 48 -11.74 2.96 5.69
N ILE A 49 -12.13 4.13 6.22
CA ILE A 49 -11.19 5.19 6.60
C ILE A 49 -10.17 4.69 7.64
N PRO A 50 -10.58 4.08 8.79
CA PRO A 50 -9.63 3.55 9.76
C PRO A 50 -8.68 2.50 9.17
N LYS A 51 -9.16 1.62 8.29
CA LYS A 51 -8.34 0.59 7.64
C LYS A 51 -7.27 1.19 6.73
N LEU A 52 -7.64 2.18 5.90
CA LEU A 52 -6.68 2.88 5.03
C LEU A 52 -5.63 3.64 5.83
N LEU A 53 -6.02 4.28 6.94
CA LEU A 53 -5.09 4.93 7.86
C LEU A 53 -4.12 3.92 8.50
N GLN A 54 -4.64 2.77 8.95
CA GLN A 54 -3.82 1.69 9.49
C GLN A 54 -2.79 1.21 8.46
N TYR A 55 -3.23 0.95 7.22
CA TYR A 55 -2.35 0.53 6.14
C TYR A 55 -1.29 1.60 5.81
N TYR A 56 -1.68 2.86 5.71
CA TYR A 56 -0.76 3.97 5.47
C TYR A 56 0.34 4.08 6.54
N ASN A 57 -0.04 3.92 7.81
CA ASN A 57 0.90 3.94 8.93
C ASN A 57 1.92 2.80 8.83
N VAL A 58 1.46 1.59 8.49
CA VAL A 58 2.33 0.44 8.25
C VAL A 58 3.30 0.72 7.10
N MET A 59 2.84 1.31 5.99
CA MET A 59 3.71 1.70 4.87
C MET A 59 4.77 2.73 5.29
N CYS A 60 4.42 3.71 6.11
CA CYS A 60 5.37 4.69 6.64
C CYS A 60 6.46 4.04 7.50
N VAL A 61 6.10 3.04 8.32
CA VAL A 61 7.07 2.28 9.11
C VAL A 61 7.97 1.43 8.23
N LEU A 62 7.43 0.78 7.19
CA LEU A 62 8.21 0.00 6.24
C LEU A 62 9.22 0.87 5.48
N GLU A 63 8.81 2.03 4.99
CA GLU A 63 9.68 2.97 4.25
C GLU A 63 10.94 3.36 5.06
N LYS A 64 10.80 3.47 6.38
CA LYS A 64 11.92 3.79 7.28
C LYS A 64 12.83 2.58 7.54
N ARG A 65 12.29 1.37 7.50
CA ARG A 65 13.01 0.12 7.83
C ARG A 65 13.71 -0.52 6.64
N PHE A 66 13.21 -0.29 5.43
CA PHE A 66 13.69 -0.95 4.22
C PHE A 66 14.06 0.07 3.12
N PRO A 67 15.21 -0.11 2.44
CA PRO A 67 15.58 0.71 1.30
C PRO A 67 14.77 0.31 0.05
N PHE A 68 13.56 0.86 -0.11
CA PHE A 68 12.74 0.65 -1.31
C PHE A 68 13.28 1.44 -2.51
N GLY A 69 13.55 0.74 -3.62
CA GLY A 69 13.91 1.37 -4.90
C GLY A 69 15.23 2.17 -4.89
N LYS A 70 16.12 1.94 -3.92
CA LYS A 70 17.42 2.61 -3.79
C LYS A 70 18.53 1.68 -4.29
N THR A 71 18.79 1.66 -5.59
CA THR A 71 20.00 1.00 -6.10
C THR A 71 21.20 1.82 -5.66
N SER A 72 22.10 1.23 -4.88
CA SER A 72 23.37 1.90 -4.63
C SER A 72 24.25 1.83 -5.86
N THR A 73 24.62 2.98 -6.39
CA THR A 73 25.65 3.15 -7.43
C THR A 73 27.00 3.36 -6.75
N GLY A 74 27.75 2.29 -6.52
CA GLY A 74 29.12 2.38 -6.00
C GLY A 74 29.84 1.03 -6.08
N TRP A 75 31.11 1.03 -6.49
CA TRP A 75 31.88 -0.18 -6.83
C TRP A 75 32.07 -1.18 -5.66
N PHE A 76 31.82 -0.73 -4.42
CA PHE A 76 31.88 -1.53 -3.19
C PHE A 76 30.53 -1.70 -2.48
N SER A 77 29.43 -1.25 -3.07
CA SER A 77 28.18 -1.10 -2.34
C SER A 77 27.24 -2.27 -2.50
N LYS A 78 27.18 -3.12 -1.49
CA LYS A 78 26.19 -4.20 -1.35
C LYS A 78 24.90 -3.66 -0.71
N VAL A 79 24.31 -2.59 -1.25
CA VAL A 79 22.96 -2.19 -0.81
C VAL A 79 21.96 -3.04 -1.58
N GLN A 80 21.46 -4.07 -0.90
CA GLN A 80 20.36 -4.86 -1.43
C GLN A 80 19.05 -4.10 -1.23
N SER A 81 18.53 -3.56 -2.34
CA SER A 81 17.26 -2.86 -2.35
C SER A 81 16.09 -3.82 -2.33
N VAL A 82 15.02 -3.42 -1.64
CA VAL A 82 13.76 -4.15 -1.68
C VAL A 82 12.98 -3.70 -2.92
N MET A 83 12.91 -4.58 -3.91
CA MET A 83 12.22 -4.37 -5.19
C MET A 83 10.79 -4.93 -5.11
N ILE A 84 9.84 -4.09 -4.73
CA ILE A 84 8.40 -4.41 -4.75
C ILE A 84 7.75 -3.54 -5.82
N GLU A 85 7.12 -4.17 -6.80
CA GLU A 85 6.35 -3.47 -7.82
C GLU A 85 4.97 -3.08 -7.25
N PHE A 86 4.71 -1.78 -7.16
CA PHE A 86 3.41 -1.21 -6.82
C PHE A 86 2.68 -0.83 -8.10
N ARG A 87 1.40 -1.22 -8.19
CA ARG A 87 0.56 -1.01 -9.36
C ARG A 87 -0.78 -0.41 -8.95
N TRP A 88 -1.15 0.68 -9.62
CA TRP A 88 -2.41 1.39 -9.42
C TRP A 88 -3.00 1.81 -10.76
N CYS A 89 -4.33 1.79 -10.86
CA CYS A 89 -5.03 2.36 -12.01
C CYS A 89 -5.29 3.86 -11.77
N ASP A 90 -5.34 4.62 -12.85
CA ASP A 90 -5.80 6.01 -12.82
C ASP A 90 -7.28 6.06 -12.41
N ALA A 91 -7.62 7.00 -11.53
CA ALA A 91 -8.96 7.11 -10.95
C ALA A 91 -10.04 7.48 -11.98
N PHE A 92 -9.65 8.13 -13.08
CA PHE A 92 -10.57 8.56 -14.15
C PHE A 92 -10.49 7.64 -15.37
N ASN A 93 -9.46 6.81 -15.46
CA ASN A 93 -9.27 5.88 -16.56
C ASN A 93 -8.64 4.57 -16.09
N SER A 94 -9.49 3.58 -15.80
CA SER A 94 -9.07 2.26 -15.31
C SER A 94 -8.14 1.49 -16.27
N LYS A 95 -8.08 1.86 -17.55
CA LYS A 95 -7.17 1.27 -18.55
C LYS A 95 -5.74 1.81 -18.42
N LYS A 96 -5.57 2.98 -17.79
CA LYS A 96 -4.25 3.59 -17.59
C LYS A 96 -3.68 3.10 -16.26
N ILE A 97 -2.61 2.33 -16.35
CA ILE A 97 -1.96 1.69 -15.20
C ILE A 97 -0.62 2.38 -14.93
N SER A 98 -0.42 2.83 -13.70
CA SER A 98 0.87 3.31 -13.21
C SER A 98 1.55 2.22 -12.39
N THR A 99 2.83 2.02 -12.67
CA THR A 99 3.66 0.98 -12.03
C THR A 99 4.97 1.62 -11.55
N ASN A 100 5.37 1.37 -10.30
CA ASN A 100 6.61 1.91 -9.74
C ASN A 100 7.14 0.99 -8.62
N TYR A 101 8.46 0.94 -8.44
CA TYR A 101 9.11 0.21 -7.34
C TYR A 101 9.24 1.02 -6.05
N SER A 102 8.93 2.32 -6.11
CA SER A 102 8.92 3.19 -4.95
C SER A 102 7.63 3.02 -4.15
N ILE A 103 7.78 2.79 -2.85
CA ILE A 103 6.68 2.79 -1.87
C ILE A 103 5.88 4.11 -1.86
N LYS A 104 6.47 5.20 -2.37
CA LYS A 104 5.79 6.50 -2.49
C LYS A 104 4.56 6.45 -3.38
N LEU A 105 4.61 5.71 -4.50
CA LEU A 105 3.44 5.55 -5.37
C LEU A 105 2.26 5.02 -4.55
N ASP A 106 2.53 3.98 -3.77
CA ASP A 106 1.54 3.32 -2.95
C ASP A 106 0.93 4.25 -1.89
N LYS A 107 1.79 4.98 -1.18
CA LYS A 107 1.38 5.95 -0.15
C LYS A 107 0.49 7.05 -0.74
N VAL A 108 0.86 7.61 -1.89
CA VAL A 108 0.10 8.70 -2.53
C VAL A 108 -1.25 8.17 -3.01
N SER A 109 -1.30 6.99 -3.60
CA SER A 109 -2.57 6.36 -4.01
C SER A 109 -3.51 6.09 -2.83
N ILE A 110 -2.97 5.64 -1.69
CA ILE A 110 -3.76 5.44 -0.47
C ILE A 110 -4.31 6.77 0.07
N LEU A 111 -3.51 7.84 0.08
CA LEU A 111 -3.99 9.17 0.48
C LEU A 111 -5.06 9.72 -0.46
N TYR A 112 -4.94 9.47 -1.77
CA TYR A 112 -5.97 9.81 -2.74
C TYR A 112 -7.29 9.10 -2.43
N ASN A 113 -7.25 7.78 -2.21
CA ASN A 113 -8.42 6.99 -1.85
C ASN A 113 -9.05 7.42 -0.52
N LEU A 114 -8.22 7.77 0.47
CA LEU A 114 -8.69 8.33 1.73
C LEU A 114 -9.46 9.64 1.50
N GLY A 115 -8.95 10.55 0.66
CA GLY A 115 -9.63 11.78 0.29
C GLY A 115 -10.98 11.53 -0.39
N ALA A 116 -11.04 10.53 -1.28
CA ALA A 116 -12.30 10.13 -1.93
C ALA A 116 -13.34 9.61 -0.91
N LEU A 117 -12.93 8.79 0.06
CA LEU A 117 -13.82 8.32 1.12
C LEU A 117 -14.27 9.42 2.07
N MET A 118 -13.37 10.35 2.42
CA MET A 118 -13.74 11.52 3.22
C MET A 118 -14.80 12.36 2.52
N ARG A 119 -14.63 12.57 1.21
CA ARG A 119 -15.66 13.23 0.39
C ARG A 119 -16.99 12.48 0.46
N LEU A 120 -16.97 11.15 0.29
CA LEU A 120 -18.18 10.31 0.37
C LEU A 120 -18.86 10.43 1.75
N PHE A 121 -18.08 10.40 2.83
CA PHE A 121 -18.58 10.56 4.19
C PHE A 121 -19.25 11.91 4.41
N LEU A 122 -18.59 13.00 3.98
CA LEU A 122 -19.15 14.35 4.08
C LEU A 122 -20.43 14.49 3.26
N CYS A 123 -20.50 13.92 2.06
CA CYS A 123 -21.73 13.89 1.27
C CYS A 123 -22.87 13.19 2.03
N PHE A 124 -22.59 12.07 2.69
CA PHE A 124 -23.58 11.34 3.47
C PHE A 124 -24.07 12.14 4.69
N VAL A 125 -23.15 12.75 5.45
CA VAL A 125 -23.46 13.49 6.68
C VAL A 125 -24.19 14.81 6.39
N PHE A 126 -23.75 15.56 5.37
CA PHE A 126 -24.28 16.91 5.10
C PHE A 126 -25.45 16.94 4.11
N PHE A 127 -25.53 15.99 3.18
CA PHE A 127 -26.58 15.97 2.16
C PHE A 127 -27.53 14.77 2.29
N GLY A 128 -27.17 13.73 3.05
CA GLY A 128 -28.02 12.57 3.30
C GLY A 128 -29.14 12.79 4.31
N CYS A 129 -29.09 13.85 5.13
CA CYS A 129 -30.17 14.21 6.06
C CYS A 129 -31.35 14.97 5.42
N LEU A 130 -31.37 15.18 4.09
CA LEU A 130 -32.46 15.92 3.42
C LEU A 130 -33.69 15.05 3.07
N HIS A 131 -33.75 13.79 3.51
CA HIS A 131 -34.82 12.85 3.15
C HIS A 131 -35.29 11.99 4.35
N ILE A 132 -35.59 12.61 5.48
CA ILE A 132 -36.46 12.06 6.53
C ILE A 132 -37.48 13.13 6.91
#